data_AF-A0A8S9ZGK0-F1
#
_entry.id   AF-A0A8S9ZGK0-F1
#
_cell.length_a   1.000
_cell.length_b   1.000
_cell.length_c   1.000
_cell.angle_alpha   90.00
_cell.angle_beta   90.00
_cell.angle_gamma   90.00
#
_symmetry.space_group_name_H-M   'P 1'
#
loop_
_entity.id
_entity.type
_entity.pdbx_description
1 polymer ?
#
loop_
_entity_poly.entity_id
_entity_poly.type
_entity_poly.pdbx_seq_one_letter_code
_entity_poly.pdbx_strand_id
1 'polypeptide(L)'
;MSNINCLLIEQTLKDPIYNITEYLGFIYKDNCELLTPTWLVVFFVFPNYFYLIANSGVHFLIMIERVRATIFIGHYENQGKIYVIRGILLVWLLSIIYTIYIICSALADNETFGKPMGIAYLTSKYNSTIILFINYLVLFIATITTIFDFFVYHTNKKIKKRNKTSFKYSLSANYQLNENLLLIRYILPLDASYALFFGIYLIIVVLVRIYRDVIGDVNYISFYSLASMVKFFIFKINYKYI
;
A
#
# COMPACT_ATOMS: atom_id res chain seq x y z
N MET A 1 -37.52 11.31 4.71
CA MET A 1 -36.16 11.69 4.26
C MET A 1 -35.27 10.50 3.86
N SER A 2 -35.77 9.25 3.85
CA SER A 2 -35.04 8.06 3.36
C SER A 2 -35.04 7.89 1.83
N ASN A 3 -36.01 8.47 1.10
CA ASN A 3 -36.13 8.25 -0.35
C ASN A 3 -35.13 9.00 -1.23
N ILE A 4 -34.52 10.10 -0.75
CA ILE A 4 -33.62 10.91 -1.58
C ILE A 4 -32.27 10.19 -1.81
N ASN A 5 -31.81 9.41 -0.82
CA ASN A 5 -30.56 8.66 -0.96
C ASN A 5 -30.67 7.46 -1.91
N CYS A 6 -31.83 6.81 -1.98
CA CYS A 6 -32.02 5.68 -2.91
C CYS A 6 -32.07 6.12 -4.38
N LEU A 7 -32.71 7.24 -4.69
CA LEU A 7 -32.77 7.77 -6.05
C LEU A 7 -31.39 8.18 -6.59
N LEU A 8 -30.52 8.72 -5.72
CA LEU A 8 -29.15 9.08 -6.08
C LEU A 8 -28.27 7.84 -6.33
N ILE A 9 -28.50 6.77 -5.56
CA ILE A 9 -27.83 5.46 -5.72
C ILE A 9 -28.32 4.75 -7.00
N GLU A 10 -29.61 4.83 -7.31
CA GLU A 10 -30.17 4.28 -8.55
C GLU A 10 -29.61 4.99 -9.80
N GLN A 11 -29.37 6.30 -9.73
CA GLN A 11 -28.73 7.05 -10.81
C GLN A 11 -27.25 6.69 -10.99
N THR A 12 -26.52 6.38 -9.92
CA THR A 12 -25.10 5.98 -9.99
C THR A 12 -24.89 4.56 -10.49
N LEU A 13 -25.85 3.66 -10.24
CA LEU A 13 -25.79 2.26 -10.67
C LEU A 13 -26.26 2.03 -12.12
N LYS A 14 -26.92 3.01 -12.76
CA LYS A 14 -27.30 2.96 -14.19
C LYS A 14 -26.13 3.21 -15.14
N ASP A 15 -24.95 3.58 -14.64
CA ASP A 15 -23.76 3.74 -15.47
C ASP A 15 -23.21 2.39 -15.92
N PRO A 16 -22.91 2.21 -17.22
CA PRO A 16 -22.53 0.92 -17.83
C PRO A 16 -21.22 0.31 -17.30
N ILE A 17 -20.50 1.03 -16.44
CA ILE A 17 -19.25 0.60 -15.80
C ILE A 17 -19.52 -0.39 -14.64
N TYR A 18 -20.74 -0.41 -14.07
CA TYR A 18 -21.11 -1.28 -12.94
C TYR A 18 -21.51 -2.72 -13.30
N ASN A 19 -21.59 -3.07 -14.59
CA ASN A 19 -21.82 -4.47 -15.02
C ASN A 19 -20.65 -5.42 -14.71
N ILE A 20 -19.50 -4.91 -14.25
CA ILE A 20 -18.34 -5.74 -13.89
C ILE A 20 -18.43 -6.25 -12.44
N THR A 21 -19.25 -5.64 -11.59
CA THR A 21 -19.41 -6.04 -10.17
C THR A 21 -20.37 -7.21 -9.93
N GLU A 22 -21.06 -7.71 -10.97
CA GLU A 22 -21.98 -8.86 -10.88
C GLU A 22 -21.26 -10.20 -10.55
N TYR A 23 -19.92 -10.22 -10.59
CA TYR A 23 -19.12 -11.42 -10.27
C TYR A 23 -18.97 -11.72 -8.77
N LEU A 24 -19.41 -10.83 -7.88
CA LEU A 24 -19.43 -11.08 -6.43
C LEU A 24 -20.85 -11.40 -5.95
N GLY A 25 -21.43 -12.50 -6.42
CA GLY A 25 -22.31 -13.43 -5.68
C GLY A 25 -23.46 -12.91 -4.78
N PHE A 26 -23.88 -11.66 -4.89
CA PHE A 26 -25.01 -11.14 -4.12
C PHE A 26 -26.15 -10.81 -5.10
N ILE A 27 -27.15 -11.69 -5.12
CA ILE A 27 -28.40 -11.46 -5.84
C ILE A 27 -29.23 -10.48 -5.01
N TYR A 28 -29.23 -9.20 -5.38
CA TYR A 28 -30.07 -8.19 -4.76
C TYR A 28 -31.37 -8.03 -5.56
N LYS A 29 -32.50 -7.82 -4.88
CA LYS A 29 -33.81 -7.59 -5.52
C LYS A 29 -34.12 -6.11 -5.71
N ASP A 30 -33.52 -5.24 -4.91
CA ASP A 30 -33.67 -3.77 -4.99
C ASP A 30 -32.34 -3.04 -4.80
N ASN A 31 -32.12 -1.92 -5.52
CA ASN A 31 -30.90 -1.11 -5.42
C ASN A 31 -30.67 -0.52 -4.01
N CYS A 32 -31.75 -0.38 -3.23
CA CYS A 32 -31.69 0.04 -1.83
C CYS A 32 -31.18 -1.05 -0.87
N GLU A 33 -31.10 -2.31 -1.31
CA GLU A 33 -30.56 -3.43 -0.51
C GLU A 33 -29.02 -3.48 -0.51
N LEU A 34 -28.35 -2.67 -1.35
CA LEU A 34 -26.88 -2.59 -1.45
C LEU A 34 -26.22 -1.81 -0.29
N LEU A 35 -26.98 -1.50 0.76
CA LEU A 35 -26.55 -0.73 1.91
C LEU A 35 -25.75 -1.63 2.88
N THR A 36 -24.44 -1.46 2.88
CA THR A 36 -23.52 -2.21 3.74
C THR A 36 -23.53 -1.61 5.15
N PRO A 37 -23.72 -2.40 6.22
CA PRO A 37 -23.66 -1.88 7.58
C PRO A 37 -22.24 -1.43 7.92
N THR A 38 -22.11 -0.36 8.71
CA THR A 38 -20.82 0.31 9.01
C THR A 38 -19.78 -0.65 9.59
N TRP A 39 -20.19 -1.59 10.46
CA TRP A 39 -19.27 -2.57 11.05
C TRP A 39 -18.64 -3.48 9.99
N LEU A 40 -19.39 -3.83 8.94
CA LEU A 40 -18.92 -4.68 7.85
C LEU A 40 -17.99 -3.90 6.92
N VAL A 41 -18.25 -2.60 6.71
CA VAL A 41 -17.31 -1.69 6.02
C VAL A 41 -15.97 -1.63 6.78
N VAL A 42 -16.00 -1.47 8.10
CA VAL A 42 -14.78 -1.48 8.93
C VAL A 42 -14.00 -2.78 8.73
N PHE A 43 -14.69 -3.92 8.76
CA PHE A 43 -14.06 -5.23 8.58
C PHE A 43 -13.38 -5.37 7.21
N PHE A 44 -14.03 -4.97 6.12
CA PHE A 44 -13.45 -5.10 4.77
C PHE A 44 -12.32 -4.11 4.50
N VAL A 45 -12.38 -2.91 5.07
CA VAL A 45 -11.39 -1.86 4.78
C VAL A 45 -10.19 -1.93 5.74
N PHE A 46 -10.34 -2.54 6.93
CA PHE A 46 -9.26 -2.72 7.92
C PHE A 46 -7.95 -3.23 7.32
N PRO A 47 -7.93 -4.33 6.53
CA PRO A 47 -6.69 -4.85 5.96
C PRO A 47 -5.98 -3.81 5.09
N ASN A 48 -6.71 -3.01 4.32
CA ASN A 48 -6.11 -2.04 3.39
C ASN A 48 -5.27 -0.98 4.13
N TYR A 49 -5.79 -0.41 5.22
CA TYR A 49 -5.06 0.59 6.01
C TYR A 49 -3.87 -0.02 6.77
N PHE A 50 -4.04 -1.24 7.30
CA PHE A 50 -2.95 -1.96 7.95
C PHE A 50 -1.82 -2.26 6.95
N TYR A 51 -2.16 -2.84 5.79
CA TYR A 51 -1.20 -3.19 4.75
C TYR A 51 -0.49 -1.98 4.14
N LEU A 52 -1.14 -0.82 4.05
CA LEU A 52 -0.53 0.39 3.51
C LEU A 52 0.78 0.77 4.25
N ILE A 53 0.73 0.77 5.59
CA ILE A 53 1.90 1.05 6.43
C ILE A 53 2.80 -0.19 6.52
N ALA A 54 2.22 -1.36 6.78
CA ALA A 54 2.98 -2.57 7.03
C ALA A 54 3.83 -2.96 5.82
N ASN A 55 3.26 -2.94 4.61
CA ASN A 55 3.97 -3.29 3.39
C ASN A 55 5.18 -2.37 3.18
N SER A 56 4.93 -1.06 3.11
CA SER A 56 5.98 -0.05 2.87
C SER A 56 7.05 -0.06 3.96
N GLY A 57 6.66 -0.24 5.23
CA GLY A 57 7.57 -0.35 6.36
C GLY A 57 8.43 -1.61 6.31
N VAL A 58 7.86 -2.76 5.93
CA VAL A 58 8.61 -4.02 5.77
C VAL A 58 9.62 -3.92 4.65
N HIS A 59 9.24 -3.39 3.48
CA HIS A 59 10.17 -3.15 2.38
C HIS A 59 11.33 -2.22 2.78
N PHE A 60 11.03 -1.16 3.52
CA PHE A 60 12.05 -0.27 4.07
C PHE A 60 13.00 -0.99 5.04
N LEU A 61 12.49 -1.87 5.92
CA LEU A 61 13.32 -2.68 6.81
C LEU A 61 14.22 -3.66 6.06
N ILE A 62 13.70 -4.29 4.99
CA ILE A 62 14.47 -5.18 4.12
C ILE A 62 15.61 -4.41 3.47
N MET A 63 15.36 -3.20 2.96
CA MET A 63 16.41 -2.35 2.40
C MET A 63 17.47 -1.99 3.45
N ILE A 64 17.09 -1.62 4.69
CA ILE A 64 18.05 -1.36 5.77
C ILE A 64 18.91 -2.60 6.07
N GLU A 65 18.28 -3.76 6.15
CA GLU A 65 18.96 -5.03 6.41
C GLU A 65 20.02 -5.31 5.33
N ARG A 66 19.69 -5.07 4.06
CA ARG A 66 20.61 -5.26 2.92
C ARG A 66 21.73 -4.25 2.86
N VAL A 67 21.45 -2.98 3.17
CA VAL A 67 22.47 -1.95 3.33
C VAL A 67 23.47 -2.40 4.40
N ARG A 68 22.97 -2.89 5.53
CA ARG A 68 23.80 -3.42 6.61
C ARG A 68 24.60 -4.65 6.19
N ALA A 69 23.99 -5.62 5.50
CA ALA A 69 24.67 -6.79 4.98
C ALA A 69 25.80 -6.43 3.98
N THR A 70 25.62 -5.33 3.25
CA THR A 70 26.61 -4.80 2.30
C THR A 70 27.79 -4.10 3.00
N ILE A 71 27.54 -3.40 4.12
CA ILE A 71 28.57 -2.69 4.87
C ILE A 71 29.37 -3.65 5.77
N PHE A 72 28.70 -4.56 6.46
CA PHE A 72 29.30 -5.43 7.49
C PHE A 72 29.55 -6.88 7.00
N ILE A 73 30.13 -7.01 5.81
CA ILE A 73 30.46 -8.32 5.21
C ILE A 73 31.36 -9.10 6.19
N GLY A 74 30.99 -10.35 6.50
CA GLY A 74 31.73 -11.25 7.40
C GLY A 74 31.38 -11.15 8.90
N HIS A 75 30.77 -10.05 9.37
CA HIS A 75 30.33 -9.91 10.78
C HIS A 75 28.79 -9.96 10.94
N TYR A 76 28.08 -9.97 9.81
CA TYR A 76 26.63 -9.85 9.74
C TYR A 76 25.86 -11.00 10.43
N GLU A 77 26.33 -12.24 10.31
CA GLU A 77 25.58 -13.45 10.73
C GLU A 77 25.17 -13.45 12.21
N ASN A 78 25.99 -12.89 13.10
CA ASN A 78 25.75 -12.97 14.54
C ASN A 78 24.78 -11.91 15.07
N GLN A 79 24.47 -10.87 14.28
CA GLN A 79 23.65 -9.74 14.74
C GLN A 79 22.35 -9.57 13.95
N GLY A 80 22.16 -10.31 12.84
CA GLY A 80 21.05 -10.14 11.91
C GLY A 80 19.65 -10.18 12.55
N LYS A 81 19.38 -11.27 13.29
CA LYS A 81 18.02 -11.70 13.69
C LYS A 81 17.29 -10.73 14.62
N ILE A 82 17.97 -10.22 15.65
CA ILE A 82 17.35 -9.39 16.69
C ILE A 82 16.83 -8.07 16.11
N TYR A 83 17.59 -7.46 15.19
CA TYR A 83 17.18 -6.20 14.56
C TYR A 83 15.95 -6.36 13.67
N VAL A 84 15.86 -7.46 12.91
CA VAL A 84 14.71 -7.73 12.05
C VAL A 84 13.44 -7.93 12.88
N ILE A 85 13.51 -8.72 13.95
CA ILE A 85 12.36 -8.95 14.84
C ILE A 85 11.88 -7.63 15.46
N ARG A 86 12.79 -6.81 15.98
CA ARG A 86 12.45 -5.50 16.56
C ARG A 86 11.84 -4.56 15.52
N GLY A 87 12.38 -4.54 14.30
CA GLY A 87 11.84 -3.74 13.21
C GLY A 87 10.41 -4.16 12.84
N ILE A 88 10.16 -5.45 12.65
CA ILE A 88 8.83 -5.98 12.29
C ILE A 88 7.80 -5.61 13.36
N LEU A 89 8.14 -5.81 14.64
CA LEU A 89 7.27 -5.45 15.77
C LEU A 89 6.94 -3.95 15.76
N LEU A 90 7.91 -3.09 15.50
CA LEU A 90 7.70 -1.63 15.40
C LEU A 90 6.75 -1.27 14.24
N VAL A 91 6.98 -1.83 13.05
CA VAL A 91 6.14 -1.56 11.87
C VAL A 91 4.71 -2.05 12.11
N TRP A 92 4.53 -3.22 12.71
CA TRP A 92 3.21 -3.74 13.06
C TRP A 92 2.49 -2.85 14.08
N LEU A 93 3.20 -2.44 15.13
CA LEU A 93 2.65 -1.54 16.15
C LEU A 93 2.17 -0.23 15.51
N LEU A 94 2.98 0.41 14.67
CA LEU A 94 2.61 1.64 13.96
C LEU A 94 1.41 1.42 13.03
N SER A 95 1.36 0.28 12.33
CA SER A 95 0.26 -0.08 11.43
C SER A 95 -1.06 -0.26 12.19
N ILE A 96 -1.02 -0.92 13.36
CA ILE A 96 -2.18 -1.08 14.24
C ILE A 96 -2.65 0.27 14.77
N ILE A 97 -1.74 1.08 15.30
CA ILE A 97 -2.07 2.42 15.83
C ILE A 97 -2.73 3.28 14.75
N TYR A 98 -2.15 3.31 13.55
CA TYR A 98 -2.73 4.04 12.42
C TYR A 98 -4.12 3.54 12.06
N THR A 99 -4.31 2.22 11.98
CA THR A 99 -5.60 1.62 11.60
C THR A 99 -6.68 1.89 12.66
N ILE A 100 -6.35 1.77 13.95
CA ILE A 100 -7.25 2.14 15.06
C ILE A 100 -7.63 3.62 14.97
N TYR A 101 -6.65 4.50 14.72
CA TYR A 101 -6.90 5.93 14.54
C TYR A 101 -7.91 6.20 13.41
N ILE A 102 -7.75 5.56 12.25
CA ILE A 102 -8.69 5.70 11.13
C ILE A 102 -10.09 5.21 11.50
N ILE A 103 -10.21 4.06 12.17
CA ILE A 103 -11.51 3.53 12.59
C ILE A 103 -12.19 4.45 13.60
N CYS A 104 -11.49 4.86 14.66
CA CYS A 104 -12.06 5.74 15.69
C CYS A 104 -12.47 7.10 15.11
N SER A 105 -11.64 7.69 14.24
CA SER A 105 -11.94 8.97 13.59
C SER A 105 -13.07 8.90 12.56
N ALA A 106 -13.28 7.73 11.93
CA ALA A 106 -14.44 7.49 11.08
C ALA A 106 -15.71 7.34 11.91
N LEU A 107 -15.67 6.51 12.97
CA LEU A 107 -16.82 6.28 13.85
C LEU A 107 -17.26 7.52 14.64
N ALA A 108 -16.36 8.48 14.86
CA ALA A 108 -16.71 9.77 15.46
C ALA A 108 -17.60 10.65 14.56
N ASP A 109 -17.65 10.39 13.24
CA ASP A 109 -18.44 11.14 12.28
C ASP A 109 -19.84 10.49 12.10
N ASN A 110 -20.71 10.72 13.08
CA ASN A 110 -22.06 10.14 13.14
C ASN A 110 -22.95 10.52 11.93
N GLU A 111 -22.70 11.66 11.29
CA GLU A 111 -23.48 12.12 10.14
C GLU A 111 -23.28 11.20 8.93
N THR A 112 -22.03 10.80 8.70
CA THR A 112 -21.62 9.96 7.57
C THR A 112 -21.69 8.48 7.92
N PHE A 113 -21.20 8.07 9.10
CA PHE A 113 -21.01 6.67 9.49
C PHE A 113 -22.12 6.11 10.39
N GLY A 114 -23.07 6.94 10.83
CA GLY A 114 -24.27 6.51 11.56
C GLY A 114 -25.35 5.89 10.68
N LYS A 115 -25.16 5.86 9.36
CA LYS A 115 -26.07 5.30 8.36
C LYS A 115 -25.34 4.24 7.53
N PRO A 116 -26.04 3.21 7.04
CA PRO A 116 -25.41 2.22 6.18
C PRO A 116 -24.94 2.85 4.86
N MET A 117 -23.90 2.25 4.25
CA MET A 117 -23.15 2.83 3.14
C MET A 117 -23.27 2.00 1.86
N GLY A 118 -23.43 2.65 0.71
CA GLY A 118 -23.38 1.97 -0.59
C GLY A 118 -21.96 1.64 -1.07
N ILE A 119 -20.93 2.28 -0.51
CA ILE A 119 -19.52 2.06 -0.88
C ILE A 119 -18.69 1.94 0.39
N ALA A 120 -17.81 0.94 0.45
CA ALA A 120 -16.99 0.65 1.62
C ALA A 120 -15.74 1.55 1.67
N TYR A 121 -15.81 2.69 2.37
CA TYR A 121 -14.67 3.55 2.67
C TYR A 121 -14.74 4.11 4.10
N LEU A 122 -13.59 4.37 4.73
CA LEU A 122 -13.51 4.97 6.08
C LEU A 122 -12.96 6.41 6.08
N THR A 123 -13.03 7.09 4.93
CA THR A 123 -12.59 8.49 4.83
C THR A 123 -13.67 9.41 5.37
N SER A 124 -13.36 10.18 6.41
CA SER A 124 -14.22 11.15 7.07
C SER A 124 -13.61 12.55 7.02
N LYS A 125 -14.38 13.57 7.44
CA LYS A 125 -13.90 14.94 7.59
C LYS A 125 -12.68 15.06 8.52
N TYR A 126 -12.58 14.19 9.53
CA TYR A 126 -11.53 14.23 10.54
C TYR A 126 -10.21 13.59 10.08
N ASN A 127 -10.26 12.59 9.21
CA ASN A 127 -9.08 11.80 8.84
C ASN A 127 -8.59 12.01 7.39
N SER A 128 -9.38 12.65 6.53
CA SER A 128 -9.07 12.79 5.10
C SER A 128 -7.71 13.43 4.80
N THR A 129 -7.31 14.45 5.57
CA THR A 129 -6.01 15.11 5.45
C THR A 129 -4.87 14.20 5.89
N ILE A 130 -5.05 13.47 6.99
CA ILE A 130 -4.05 12.55 7.54
C ILE A 130 -3.86 11.36 6.61
N ILE A 131 -4.94 10.80 6.06
CA ILE A 131 -4.86 9.75 5.04
C ILE A 131 -4.02 10.24 3.86
N LEU A 132 -4.28 11.44 3.34
CA LEU A 132 -3.50 11.98 2.21
C LEU A 132 -2.01 12.13 2.57
N PHE A 133 -1.71 12.72 3.72
CA PHE A 133 -0.34 12.89 4.20
C PHE A 133 0.40 11.55 4.34
N ILE A 134 -0.25 10.55 4.93
CA ILE A 134 0.30 9.21 5.07
C ILE A 134 0.55 8.54 3.72
N ASN A 135 -0.33 8.73 2.72
CA ASN A 135 -0.05 8.20 1.38
C ASN A 135 1.19 8.90 0.76
N TYR A 136 1.37 10.21 0.93
CA TYR A 136 2.61 10.88 0.48
C TYR A 136 3.85 10.37 1.20
N LEU A 137 3.78 10.16 2.52
CA LEU A 137 4.87 9.58 3.31
C LEU A 137 5.23 8.18 2.80
N VAL A 138 4.22 7.34 2.52
CA VAL A 138 4.41 5.99 1.98
C VAL A 138 5.10 6.03 0.61
N LEU A 139 4.66 6.91 -0.29
CA LEU A 139 5.31 7.08 -1.60
C LEU A 139 6.77 7.51 -1.45
N PHE A 140 7.04 8.45 -0.53
CA PHE A 140 8.38 8.91 -0.23
C PHE A 140 9.28 7.76 0.28
N ILE A 141 8.78 6.97 1.25
CA ILE A 141 9.49 5.80 1.76
C ILE A 141 9.75 4.80 0.63
N ALA A 142 8.76 4.45 -0.18
CA ALA A 142 8.91 3.52 -1.29
C ALA A 142 9.94 3.99 -2.33
N THR A 143 9.95 5.29 -2.62
CA THR A 143 10.93 5.91 -3.55
C THR A 143 12.34 5.82 -2.98
N ILE A 144 12.52 6.17 -1.70
CA ILE A 144 13.80 6.04 -1.01
C ILE A 144 14.28 4.59 -1.02
N THR A 145 13.43 3.64 -0.64
CA THR A 145 13.75 2.21 -0.64
C THR A 145 14.27 1.78 -2.01
N THR A 146 13.56 2.12 -3.09
CA THR A 146 13.96 1.79 -4.46
C THR A 146 15.33 2.38 -4.84
N ILE A 147 15.58 3.64 -4.48
CA ILE A 147 16.86 4.32 -4.74
C ILE A 147 18.00 3.64 -3.99
N PHE A 148 17.81 3.32 -2.72
CA PHE A 148 18.83 2.64 -1.91
C PHE A 148 19.09 1.21 -2.40
N ASP A 149 18.06 0.42 -2.71
CA ASP A 149 18.25 -0.93 -3.29
C ASP A 149 19.04 -0.87 -4.61
N PHE A 150 18.80 0.15 -5.45
CA PHE A 150 19.59 0.37 -6.66
C PHE A 150 21.06 0.66 -6.34
N PHE A 151 21.35 1.53 -5.36
CA PHE A 151 22.73 1.80 -4.93
C PHE A 151 23.40 0.56 -4.33
N VAL A 152 22.68 -0.21 -3.52
CA VAL A 152 23.19 -1.46 -2.92
C VAL A 152 23.50 -2.48 -4.01
N TYR A 153 22.63 -2.65 -5.01
CA TYR A 153 22.88 -3.51 -6.17
C TYR A 153 24.20 -3.16 -6.86
N HIS A 154 24.40 -1.87 -7.17
CA HIS A 154 25.60 -1.40 -7.84
C HIS A 154 26.86 -1.58 -7.00
N THR A 155 26.76 -1.31 -5.70
CA THR A 155 27.86 -1.45 -4.75
C THR A 155 28.28 -2.92 -4.62
N ASN A 156 27.31 -3.83 -4.44
CA ASN A 156 27.58 -5.26 -4.35
C ASN A 156 28.19 -5.83 -5.64
N LYS A 157 27.74 -5.36 -6.81
CA LYS A 157 28.34 -5.75 -8.09
C LYS A 157 29.79 -5.27 -8.23
N LYS A 158 30.11 -4.07 -7.73
CA LYS A 158 31.49 -3.55 -7.68
C LYS A 158 32.37 -4.35 -6.71
N ILE A 159 31.88 -4.65 -5.50
CA ILE A 159 32.61 -5.45 -4.50
C ILE A 159 32.89 -6.86 -5.06
N LYS A 160 31.90 -7.50 -5.69
CA LYS A 160 32.06 -8.83 -6.29
C LYS A 160 33.17 -8.87 -7.35
N LYS A 161 33.27 -7.83 -8.19
CA LYS A 161 34.35 -7.71 -9.18
C LYS A 161 35.73 -7.57 -8.51
N ARG A 162 35.84 -6.76 -7.46
CA ARG A 162 37.09 -6.55 -6.70
C ARG A 162 37.54 -7.80 -5.93
N ASN A 163 36.61 -8.56 -5.35
CA ASN A 163 36.93 -9.77 -4.59
C ASN A 163 37.45 -10.91 -5.48
N LYS A 164 37.04 -10.99 -6.76
CA LYS A 164 37.62 -11.96 -7.71
C LYS A 164 39.10 -11.73 -7.99
N THR A 165 39.57 -10.50 -7.86
CA THR A 165 40.96 -10.11 -8.13
C THR A 165 41.82 -10.01 -6.86
N SER A 166 41.24 -10.22 -5.67
CA SER A 166 41.96 -10.03 -4.41
C SER A 166 42.69 -11.30 -3.98
N PHE A 167 43.87 -11.13 -3.39
CA PHE A 167 44.67 -12.23 -2.83
C PHE A 167 44.08 -12.80 -1.52
N LYS A 168 43.11 -12.10 -0.90
CA LYS A 168 42.44 -12.49 0.35
C LYS A 168 40.99 -12.85 0.07
N TYR A 169 40.80 -13.97 -0.64
CA TYR A 169 39.47 -14.49 -0.92
C TYR A 169 38.90 -15.22 0.30
N SER A 170 37.72 -14.81 0.76
CA SER A 170 36.94 -15.53 1.79
C SER A 170 35.69 -16.13 1.16
N LEU A 171 35.50 -17.44 1.34
CA LEU A 171 34.36 -18.17 0.80
C LEU A 171 33.04 -17.71 1.41
N SER A 172 33.00 -17.48 2.73
CA SER A 172 31.80 -17.04 3.45
C SER A 172 31.36 -15.65 3.00
N ALA A 173 32.30 -14.71 2.86
CA ALA A 173 32.02 -13.36 2.38
C ALA A 173 31.47 -13.37 0.94
N ASN A 174 32.00 -14.25 0.06
CA ASN A 174 31.50 -14.36 -1.31
C ASN A 174 30.12 -15.03 -1.38
N TYR A 175 29.83 -15.99 -0.49
CA TYR A 175 28.51 -16.60 -0.34
C TYR A 175 27.47 -15.54 0.06
N GLN A 176 27.72 -14.80 1.14
CA GLN A 176 26.85 -13.72 1.63
C GLN A 176 26.59 -12.65 0.56
N LEU A 177 27.64 -12.26 -0.18
CA LEU A 177 27.52 -11.27 -1.26
C LEU A 177 26.68 -11.79 -2.44
N ASN A 178 26.82 -13.07 -2.79
CA ASN A 178 26.02 -13.67 -3.86
C ASN A 178 24.56 -13.80 -3.46
N GLU A 179 24.28 -14.22 -2.23
CA GLU A 179 22.92 -14.29 -1.69
C GLU A 179 22.26 -12.91 -1.71
N ASN A 180 22.93 -11.88 -1.20
CA ASN A 180 22.42 -10.52 -1.20
C ASN A 180 22.17 -10.00 -2.64
N LEU A 181 23.07 -10.28 -3.58
CA LEU A 181 22.87 -9.91 -4.99
C LEU A 181 21.68 -10.62 -5.65
N LEU A 182 21.45 -11.89 -5.34
CA LEU A 182 20.30 -12.63 -5.85
C LEU A 182 19.01 -12.04 -5.30
N LEU A 183 18.95 -11.78 -3.99
CA LEU A 183 17.78 -11.18 -3.34
C LEU A 183 17.46 -9.79 -3.89
N ILE A 184 18.46 -8.93 -4.06
CA ILE A 184 18.25 -7.58 -4.60
C ILE A 184 17.74 -7.63 -6.04
N ARG A 185 18.18 -8.60 -6.84
CA ARG A 185 17.71 -8.76 -8.23
C ARG A 185 16.20 -9.00 -8.33
N TYR A 186 15.60 -9.67 -7.33
CA TYR A 186 14.16 -9.92 -7.28
C TYR A 186 13.38 -8.76 -6.65
N ILE A 187 13.88 -8.19 -5.56
CA ILE A 187 13.15 -7.14 -4.82
C ILE A 187 13.24 -5.78 -5.50
N LEU A 188 14.35 -5.42 -6.14
CA LEU A 188 14.47 -4.12 -6.80
C LEU A 188 13.36 -3.85 -7.85
N PRO A 189 13.06 -4.75 -8.82
CA PRO A 189 11.96 -4.52 -9.75
C PRO A 189 10.59 -4.50 -9.06
N LEU A 190 10.43 -5.26 -7.99
CA LEU A 190 9.22 -5.28 -7.18
C LEU A 190 8.98 -3.90 -6.54
N ASP A 191 9.97 -3.36 -5.84
CA ASP A 191 9.90 -2.07 -5.14
C ASP A 191 9.74 -0.91 -6.11
N ALA A 192 10.47 -0.95 -7.23
CA ALA A 192 10.34 0.03 -8.31
C ALA A 192 8.94 0.03 -8.91
N SER A 193 8.37 -1.15 -9.17
CA SER A 193 7.00 -1.26 -9.70
C SER A 193 5.98 -0.74 -8.69
N TYR A 194 6.15 -1.07 -7.41
CA TYR A 194 5.28 -0.59 -6.33
C TYR A 194 5.29 0.94 -6.25
N ALA A 195 6.48 1.55 -6.19
CA ALA A 195 6.63 3.00 -6.15
C ALA A 195 6.02 3.70 -7.38
N LEU A 196 6.22 3.13 -8.57
CA LEU A 196 5.69 3.68 -9.82
C LEU A 196 4.16 3.64 -9.85
N PHE A 197 3.54 2.48 -9.62
CA PHE A 197 2.08 2.37 -9.68
C PHE A 197 1.40 3.13 -8.54
N PHE A 198 2.01 3.13 -7.35
CA PHE A 198 1.50 3.92 -6.22
C PHE A 198 1.62 5.43 -6.48
N GLY A 199 2.68 5.87 -7.16
CA GLY A 199 2.83 7.24 -7.64
C GLY A 199 1.74 7.63 -8.64
N ILE A 200 1.48 6.79 -9.64
CA ILE A 200 0.39 7.00 -10.61
C ILE A 200 -0.96 7.11 -9.89
N TYR A 201 -1.24 6.19 -8.96
CA TYR A 201 -2.45 6.25 -8.13
C TYR A 201 -2.58 7.61 -7.43
N LEU A 202 -1.52 8.10 -6.78
CA LEU A 202 -1.56 9.37 -6.07
C LEU A 202 -1.77 10.55 -6.99
N ILE A 203 -1.14 10.56 -8.17
CA ILE A 203 -1.36 11.60 -9.18
C ILE A 203 -2.84 11.64 -9.58
N ILE A 204 -3.45 10.49 -9.87
CA ILE A 204 -4.88 10.41 -10.22
C ILE A 204 -5.74 10.93 -9.07
N VAL A 205 -5.49 10.51 -7.83
CA VAL A 205 -6.24 10.98 -6.65
C VAL A 205 -6.14 12.50 -6.47
N VAL A 206 -4.95 13.07 -6.66
CA VAL A 206 -4.73 14.51 -6.56
C VAL A 206 -5.47 15.25 -7.65
N LEU A 207 -5.41 14.76 -8.90
CA LEU A 207 -6.17 15.34 -10.02
C LEU A 207 -7.67 15.31 -9.75
N VAL A 208 -8.22 14.17 -9.33
CA VAL A 208 -9.64 14.02 -8.98
C VAL A 208 -10.03 14.98 -7.85
N ARG A 209 -9.15 15.21 -6.87
CA ARG A 209 -9.38 16.18 -5.78
C ARG A 209 -9.35 17.63 -6.25
N ILE A 210 -8.44 18.00 -7.16
CA ILE A 210 -8.35 19.36 -7.72
C ILE A 210 -9.58 19.69 -8.56
N TYR A 211 -10.06 18.74 -9.37
CA TYR A 211 -11.22 18.94 -10.24
C TYR A 211 -12.57 18.62 -9.56
N ARG A 212 -12.59 18.45 -8.24
CA ARG A 212 -13.81 18.07 -7.50
C ARG A 212 -14.98 19.03 -7.78
N ASP A 213 -14.72 20.33 -7.73
CA ASP A 213 -15.76 21.36 -7.87
C ASP A 213 -16.38 21.40 -9.28
N VAL A 214 -15.68 20.85 -10.27
CA VAL A 214 -16.11 20.84 -11.68
C VAL A 214 -16.86 19.54 -12.03
N ILE A 215 -16.45 18.41 -11.45
CA ILE A 215 -16.90 17.07 -11.82
C ILE A 215 -18.27 16.70 -11.19
N GLY A 216 -18.61 17.33 -10.06
CA GLY A 216 -19.79 17.00 -9.25
C GLY A 216 -19.56 15.80 -8.33
N ASP A 217 -20.28 15.75 -7.21
CA ASP A 217 -20.01 14.80 -6.11
C ASP A 217 -20.16 13.32 -6.53
N VAL A 218 -21.15 13.01 -7.39
CA VAL A 218 -21.42 11.66 -7.87
C VAL A 218 -20.24 11.11 -8.68
N ASN A 219 -19.81 11.84 -9.69
CA ASN A 219 -18.71 11.44 -10.56
C ASN A 219 -17.39 11.43 -9.78
N TYR A 220 -17.20 12.35 -8.83
CA TYR A 220 -16.03 12.38 -7.95
C TYR A 220 -15.87 11.06 -7.20
N ILE A 221 -16.95 10.53 -6.61
CA ILE A 221 -16.93 9.24 -5.90
C ILE A 221 -16.58 8.09 -6.85
N SER A 222 -17.18 8.05 -8.04
CA SER A 222 -16.90 7.03 -9.06
C SER A 222 -15.45 7.04 -9.53
N PHE A 223 -14.90 8.21 -9.87
CA PHE A 223 -13.49 8.35 -10.26
C PHE A 223 -12.54 8.00 -9.12
N TYR A 224 -12.88 8.34 -7.88
CA TYR A 224 -12.06 7.99 -6.71
C TYR A 224 -12.06 6.48 -6.44
N SER A 225 -13.21 5.82 -6.63
CA SER A 225 -13.33 4.36 -6.56
C SER A 225 -12.50 3.68 -7.66
N LEU A 226 -12.61 4.17 -8.90
CA LEU A 226 -11.84 3.66 -10.04
C LEU A 226 -10.33 3.87 -9.85
N ALA A 227 -9.92 5.02 -9.34
CA ALA A 227 -8.53 5.26 -8.94
C ALA A 227 -8.08 4.25 -7.88
N SER A 228 -8.93 3.94 -6.90
CA SER A 228 -8.62 2.95 -5.86
C SER A 228 -8.47 1.53 -6.41
N MET A 229 -9.10 1.18 -7.54
CA MET A 229 -8.85 -0.10 -8.22
C MET A 229 -7.41 -0.24 -8.73
N VAL A 230 -6.74 0.86 -9.07
CA VAL A 230 -5.32 0.84 -9.47
C VAL A 230 -4.44 0.22 -8.38
N LYS A 231 -4.77 0.45 -7.09
CA LYS A 231 -4.07 -0.18 -5.96
C LYS A 231 -4.17 -1.71 -5.97
N PHE A 232 -5.29 -2.28 -6.40
CA PHE A 232 -5.49 -3.73 -6.44
C PHE A 232 -4.68 -4.41 -7.56
N PHE A 233 -4.47 -3.73 -8.69
CA PHE A 233 -3.64 -4.26 -9.77
C PHE A 233 -2.17 -4.42 -9.35
N ILE A 234 -1.67 -3.55 -8.47
CA ILE A 234 -0.33 -3.66 -7.88
C ILE A 234 -0.17 -4.99 -7.14
N PHE A 235 -1.18 -5.38 -6.37
CA PHE A 235 -1.15 -6.63 -5.60
C PHE A 235 -1.10 -7.86 -6.50
N LYS A 236 -1.90 -7.88 -7.57
CA LYS A 236 -1.99 -9.05 -8.47
C LYS A 236 -0.73 -9.29 -9.30
N ILE A 237 -0.03 -8.22 -9.72
CA ILE A 237 1.22 -8.34 -10.48
C ILE A 237 2.33 -8.88 -9.57
N ASN A 238 2.39 -8.43 -8.32
CA ASN A 238 3.46 -8.77 -7.38
C ASN A 238 3.44 -10.25 -6.95
N TYR A 239 2.26 -10.89 -6.88
CA TYR A 239 2.16 -12.31 -6.53
C TYR A 239 2.63 -13.28 -7.63
N LYS A 240 2.74 -12.83 -8.89
CA LYS A 240 3.14 -13.73 -9.99
C LYS A 240 4.65 -13.98 -10.04
N TYR A 241 5.43 -13.23 -9.26
CA TYR A 241 6.90 -13.24 -9.29
C TYR A 241 7.55 -13.65 -7.95
N ILE A 242 6.74 -14.11 -6.99
CA ILE A 242 7.15 -14.77 -5.74
C ILE A 242 6.79 -16.24 -5.87
#